data_AF-A0A811KUF3-F1
#
_entry.id   AF-A0A811KUF3-F1
#
_cell.length_a   1.000
_cell.length_b   1.000
_cell.length_c   1.000
_cell.angle_alpha   90.00
_cell.angle_beta   90.00
_cell.angle_gamma   90.00
#
_symmetry.space_group_name_H-M   'P 1'
#
loop_
_entity.id
_entity.type
_entity.pdbx_description
1 polymer ?
#
loop_
_entity_poly.entity_id
_entity_poly.type
_entity_poly.pdbx_seq_one_letter_code
_entity_poly.pdbx_strand_id
1 'polypeptide(L)'
;MNKLLIYLYEIGRHSVEISLVMRLLLLLFVLVCSSQQLDKGRRLYTCLLKEADEPSVCNLAFMTANDEHITIADNGCFVERAKNNQLKNYCPLQCRNAENVVVTKQTSEGINDRCVIGDTVGVQRRRNDWFFWRTVECAVLEAQFEIHCSEEQQEPFDVNLDFEGSGL
;
A
#
# COMPACT_ATOMS: atom_id res chain seq x y z
N MET A 1 -38.95 -40.60 -43.05
CA MET A 1 -38.59 -40.52 -41.62
C MET A 1 -37.15 -40.06 -41.33
N ASN A 2 -36.18 -40.12 -42.24
CA ASN A 2 -34.79 -39.75 -41.93
C ASN A 2 -34.45 -38.25 -41.89
N LYS A 3 -35.18 -37.37 -42.59
CA LYS A 3 -34.84 -35.94 -42.66
C LYS A 3 -35.06 -35.18 -41.34
N LEU A 4 -36.03 -35.60 -40.53
CA LEU A 4 -36.37 -34.94 -39.26
C LEU A 4 -35.31 -35.22 -38.17
N LEU A 5 -34.76 -36.45 -38.16
CA LEU A 5 -33.72 -36.87 -37.22
C LEU A 5 -32.39 -36.15 -37.44
N ILE A 6 -32.02 -35.90 -38.71
CA ILE A 6 -30.81 -35.15 -39.06
C ILE A 6 -30.94 -33.69 -38.62
N TYR A 7 -32.10 -33.08 -38.84
CA TYR A 7 -32.36 -31.68 -38.46
C TYR A 7 -32.31 -31.46 -36.94
N LEU A 8 -32.89 -32.38 -36.16
CA LEU A 8 -32.85 -32.33 -34.70
C LEU A 8 -31.42 -32.52 -34.16
N TYR A 9 -30.60 -33.34 -34.83
CA TYR A 9 -29.20 -33.55 -34.49
C TYR A 9 -28.34 -32.29 -34.76
N GLU A 10 -28.54 -31.61 -35.89
CA GLU A 10 -27.84 -30.36 -36.23
C GLU A 10 -28.21 -29.21 -35.27
N ILE A 11 -29.49 -29.09 -34.90
CA ILE A 11 -29.96 -28.10 -33.91
C ILE A 11 -29.37 -28.37 -32.52
N GLY A 12 -29.37 -29.64 -32.09
CA GLY A 12 -28.78 -30.05 -30.82
C GLY A 12 -27.27 -29.76 -30.75
N ARG A 13 -26.55 -30.04 -31.84
CA ARG A 13 -25.10 -29.76 -31.94
C ARG A 13 -24.79 -28.27 -31.85
N HIS A 14 -25.53 -27.42 -32.56
CA HIS A 14 -25.36 -25.96 -32.48
C HIS A 14 -25.67 -25.42 -31.08
N SER A 15 -26.69 -25.96 -30.40
CA SER A 15 -27.02 -25.54 -29.04
C SER A 15 -25.92 -25.86 -28.02
N VAL A 16 -25.15 -26.93 -28.23
CA VAL A 16 -24.03 -27.32 -27.35
C VAL A 16 -22.81 -26.45 -27.60
N GLU A 17 -22.47 -26.17 -28.87
CA GLU A 17 -21.34 -25.30 -29.22
C GLU A 17 -21.56 -23.87 -28.71
N ILE A 18 -22.77 -23.31 -28.85
CA ILE A 18 -23.10 -21.97 -28.33
C ILE A 18 -22.99 -21.92 -26.80
N SER A 19 -23.46 -22.96 -26.11
CA SER A 19 -23.35 -23.06 -24.64
C SER A 19 -21.90 -23.11 -24.18
N LEU A 20 -21.04 -23.83 -24.90
CA LEU A 20 -19.62 -23.96 -24.58
C LEU A 20 -18.87 -22.63 -24.81
N VAL A 21 -19.17 -21.93 -25.91
CA VAL A 21 -18.61 -20.60 -26.21
C VAL A 21 -19.04 -19.56 -25.17
N MET A 22 -20.32 -19.56 -24.77
CA MET A 22 -20.82 -18.66 -23.73
C MET A 22 -20.15 -18.91 -22.37
N ARG A 23 -19.92 -20.18 -22.00
CA ARG A 23 -19.17 -20.52 -20.77
C ARG A 23 -17.71 -20.07 -20.86
N LEU A 24 -17.07 -20.24 -22.01
CA LEU A 24 -15.69 -19.81 -22.23
C LEU A 24 -15.56 -18.28 -22.12
N LEU A 25 -16.49 -17.55 -22.72
CA LEU A 25 -16.57 -16.09 -22.64
C LEU A 25 -16.84 -15.61 -21.21
N LEU A 26 -17.73 -16.27 -20.47
CA LEU A 26 -17.98 -15.96 -19.05
C LEU A 26 -16.73 -16.19 -18.18
N LEU A 27 -16.01 -17.30 -18.40
CA LEU A 27 -14.77 -17.58 -17.67
C LEU A 27 -13.68 -16.55 -17.97
N LEU A 28 -13.53 -16.15 -19.25
CA LEU A 28 -12.62 -15.09 -19.66
C LEU A 28 -13.02 -13.73 -19.04
N PHE A 29 -14.32 -13.42 -19.00
CA PHE A 29 -14.81 -12.17 -18.41
C PHE A 29 -14.56 -12.11 -16.89
N VAL A 30 -14.77 -13.22 -16.17
CA VAL A 30 -14.44 -13.32 -14.74
C VAL A 30 -12.94 -13.17 -14.49
N LEU A 31 -12.08 -13.74 -15.35
CA LEU A 31 -10.62 -13.60 -15.22
C LEU A 31 -10.15 -12.16 -15.43
N VAL A 32 -10.73 -11.41 -16.38
CA VAL A 32 -10.35 -10.02 -16.65
C VAL A 32 -10.80 -9.08 -15.52
N CYS A 33 -11.97 -9.34 -14.93
CA CYS A 33 -12.55 -8.45 -13.91
C CYS A 33 -11.78 -8.43 -12.57
N SER A 34 -11.02 -9.49 -12.26
CA SER A 34 -10.27 -9.63 -11.01
C SER A 34 -8.98 -8.80 -10.94
N SER A 35 -8.56 -8.16 -12.04
CA SER A 35 -7.22 -7.55 -12.15
C SER A 35 -7.13 -6.06 -11.81
N GLN A 36 -8.24 -5.41 -11.44
CA GLN A 36 -8.27 -3.99 -11.12
C GLN A 36 -8.40 -3.73 -9.61
N GLN A 37 -7.42 -4.21 -8.84
CA GLN A 37 -7.28 -3.78 -7.44
C GLN A 37 -6.49 -2.48 -7.43
N LEU A 38 -7.22 -1.40 -7.71
CA LEU A 38 -6.73 -0.03 -7.63
C LEU A 38 -6.27 0.24 -6.21
N ASP A 39 -5.00 0.60 -6.01
CA ASP A 39 -4.38 0.70 -4.69
C ASP A 39 -4.76 2.00 -3.97
N LYS A 40 -6.07 2.14 -3.72
CA LYS A 40 -6.67 3.24 -2.97
C LYS A 40 -6.11 3.20 -1.56
N GLY A 41 -5.33 4.21 -1.19
CA GLY A 41 -4.76 4.31 0.16
C GLY A 41 -3.24 4.42 0.16
N ARG A 42 -2.57 4.16 -0.96
CA ARG A 42 -1.13 4.32 -1.06
C ARG A 42 -0.72 5.80 -1.08
N ARG A 43 0.33 6.12 -0.32
CA ARG A 43 0.95 7.43 -0.17
C ARG A 43 2.45 7.28 -0.41
N LEU A 44 3.02 8.21 -1.16
CA LEU A 44 4.45 8.30 -1.35
C LEU A 44 4.97 9.52 -0.60
N TYR A 45 5.92 9.29 0.28
CA TYR A 45 6.41 10.30 1.20
C TYR A 45 7.90 10.51 1.03
N THR A 46 8.31 11.71 0.65
CA THR A 46 9.71 12.09 0.48
C THR A 46 9.99 13.31 1.35
N CYS A 47 10.98 13.22 2.23
CA CYS A 47 11.17 14.23 3.27
C CYS A 47 12.63 14.33 3.68
N LEU A 48 13.12 15.56 3.76
CA LEU A 48 14.46 15.88 4.19
C LEU A 48 14.41 17.00 5.23
N LEU A 49 14.87 16.69 6.45
CA LEU A 49 15.12 17.68 7.48
C LEU A 49 16.55 18.20 7.28
N LYS A 50 16.69 19.45 6.83
CA LYS A 50 18.03 20.05 6.63
C LYS A 50 18.69 20.39 7.95
N GLU A 51 17.94 21.02 8.86
CA GLU A 51 18.39 21.42 10.19
C GLU A 51 17.30 21.15 11.23
N ALA A 52 17.67 20.93 12.50
CA ALA A 52 16.72 20.62 13.57
C ALA A 52 15.77 21.79 13.91
N ASP A 53 16.20 23.03 13.64
CA ASP A 53 15.46 24.25 13.92
C ASP A 53 14.68 24.77 12.69
N GLU A 54 14.83 24.13 11.52
CA GLU A 54 14.10 24.48 10.30
C GLU A 54 12.92 23.54 10.03
N PRO A 55 11.83 24.03 9.41
CA PRO A 55 10.75 23.15 8.97
C PRO A 55 11.28 22.16 7.91
N SER A 56 10.97 20.87 8.08
CA SER A 56 11.40 19.86 7.11
C SER A 56 10.67 20.04 5.78
N VAL A 57 11.43 20.00 4.68
CA VAL A 57 10.88 20.09 3.33
C VAL A 57 10.39 18.70 2.93
N CYS A 58 9.07 18.51 2.95
CA CYS A 58 8.48 17.21 2.72
C CYS A 58 7.33 17.27 1.73
N ASN A 59 7.31 16.26 0.85
CA ASN A 59 6.36 16.08 -0.22
C ASN A 59 5.53 14.82 0.07
N LEU A 60 4.21 14.98 0.07
CA LEU A 60 3.26 13.88 0.13
C LEU A 60 2.59 13.75 -1.23
N ALA A 61 2.80 12.62 -1.89
CA ALA A 61 2.12 12.28 -3.14
C ALA A 61 1.06 11.20 -2.91
N PHE A 62 -0.14 11.44 -3.47
CA PHE A 62 -1.24 10.48 -3.48
C PHE A 62 -1.15 9.66 -4.76
N MET A 63 -1.09 8.33 -4.64
CA MET A 63 -1.17 7.47 -5.83
C MET A 63 -2.64 7.25 -6.19
N THR A 64 -2.97 7.53 -7.45
CA THR A 64 -4.33 7.40 -7.99
C THR A 64 -4.41 6.29 -9.03
N ALA A 65 -5.62 6.04 -9.52
CA ALA A 65 -5.94 5.02 -10.52
C ALA A 65 -5.11 5.06 -11.81
N ASN A 66 -4.65 6.25 -12.18
CA ASN A 66 -4.01 6.55 -13.45
C ASN A 66 -2.52 6.87 -13.30
N ASP A 67 -1.91 6.49 -12.16
CA ASP A 67 -0.56 6.92 -11.77
C ASP A 67 -0.39 8.46 -11.72
N GLU A 68 -1.48 9.21 -11.68
CA GLU A 68 -1.43 10.65 -11.45
C GLU A 68 -1.13 10.91 -9.97
N HIS A 69 -0.15 11.77 -9.73
CA HIS A 69 0.27 12.16 -8.39
C HIS A 69 -0.25 13.56 -8.05
N ILE A 70 -1.09 13.66 -7.02
CA ILE A 70 -1.34 14.94 -6.37
C ILE A 70 -0.24 15.11 -5.33
N THR A 71 0.58 16.17 -5.43
CA THR A 71 1.65 16.43 -4.47
C THR A 71 1.30 17.62 -3.60
N ILE A 72 1.31 17.42 -2.28
CA ILE A 72 1.28 18.51 -1.30
C ILE A 72 2.72 18.81 -0.92
N ALA A 73 3.21 19.98 -1.37
CA ALA A 73 4.47 20.53 -0.92
C ALA A 73 4.27 21.23 0.44
N ASP A 74 5.22 21.05 1.35
CA ASP A 74 5.17 21.59 2.71
C ASP A 74 3.91 21.13 3.46
N ASN A 75 3.82 19.82 3.67
CA ASN A 75 2.66 19.18 4.30
C ASN A 75 2.53 19.49 5.82
N GLY A 76 3.16 20.56 6.33
CA GLY A 76 3.01 20.97 7.73
C GLY A 76 3.67 20.03 8.73
N CYS A 77 4.87 19.54 8.39
CA CYS A 77 5.68 18.76 9.32
C CYS A 77 6.17 19.60 10.51
N PHE A 78 6.36 18.96 11.65
CA PHE A 78 6.86 19.62 12.86
C PHE A 78 7.70 18.67 13.72
N VAL A 79 8.68 19.24 14.42
CA VAL A 79 9.50 18.50 15.38
C VAL A 79 8.90 18.61 16.78
N GLU A 80 8.76 17.48 17.47
CA GLU A 80 8.28 17.43 18.85
C GLU A 80 9.12 16.44 19.66
N ARG A 81 9.29 16.73 20.94
CA ARG A 81 9.86 15.78 21.91
C ARG A 81 8.83 14.73 22.30
N ALA A 82 9.08 13.49 21.93
CA ALA A 82 8.27 12.34 22.33
C ALA A 82 8.42 12.02 23.82
N LYS A 83 7.52 11.18 24.35
CA LYS A 83 7.48 10.80 25.78
C LYS A 83 8.78 10.15 26.29
N ASN A 84 9.53 9.51 25.41
CA ASN A 84 10.83 8.89 25.69
C ASN A 84 12.00 9.89 25.57
N ASN A 85 11.72 11.20 25.57
CA ASN A 85 12.69 12.28 25.46
C ASN A 85 13.43 12.35 24.11
N GLN A 86 13.05 11.55 23.12
CA GLN A 86 13.59 11.63 21.75
C GLN A 86 12.88 12.72 20.95
N LEU A 87 13.63 13.45 20.12
CA LEU A 87 13.04 14.37 19.15
C LEU A 87 12.58 13.59 17.92
N LYS A 88 11.33 13.81 17.52
CA LYS A 88 10.72 13.18 16.35
C LYS A 88 10.12 14.25 15.46
N ASN A 89 10.39 14.16 14.17
CA ASN A 89 9.71 14.91 13.13
C ASN A 89 8.40 14.17 12.80
N TYR A 90 7.27 14.86 12.88
CA TYR A 90 5.93 14.36 12.62
C TYR A 90 5.33 15.04 11.41
N CYS A 91 4.75 14.25 10.52
CA CYS A 91 4.19 14.72 9.26
C CYS A 91 2.82 14.08 9.01
N PRO A 92 1.79 14.87 8.68
CA PRO A 92 0.43 14.36 8.53
C PRO A 92 0.28 13.51 7.27
N LEU A 93 -0.41 12.37 7.37
CA LEU A 93 -0.59 11.45 6.25
C LEU A 93 -1.89 11.64 5.47
N GLN A 94 -2.79 12.49 5.97
CA GLN A 94 -4.12 12.71 5.36
C GLN A 94 -4.88 11.38 5.21
N CYS A 95 -4.89 10.58 6.27
CA CYS A 95 -5.52 9.26 6.33
C CYS A 95 -6.61 9.22 7.40
N ARG A 96 -7.45 10.27 7.43
CA ARG A 96 -8.47 10.49 8.46
C ARG A 96 -9.45 9.32 8.68
N ASN A 97 -9.77 8.58 7.61
CA ASN A 97 -10.73 7.47 7.65
C ASN A 97 -10.06 6.09 7.73
N ALA A 98 -8.73 6.03 7.77
CA ALA A 98 -8.02 4.76 7.80
C ALA A 98 -8.06 4.15 9.21
N GLU A 99 -8.41 2.86 9.27
CA GLU A 99 -8.36 2.07 10.49
C GLU A 99 -6.94 1.62 10.80
N ASN A 100 -6.17 1.28 9.76
CA ASN A 100 -4.77 0.89 9.87
C ASN A 100 -3.92 1.66 8.84
N VAL A 101 -2.69 1.97 9.25
CA VAL A 101 -1.69 2.60 8.40
C VAL A 101 -0.38 1.86 8.60
N VAL A 102 0.25 1.46 7.50
CA VAL A 102 1.51 0.71 7.53
C VAL A 102 2.53 1.32 6.58
N VAL A 103 3.79 1.32 7.00
CA VAL A 103 4.91 1.64 6.10
C VAL A 103 5.22 0.36 5.32
N THR A 104 4.91 0.34 4.03
CA THR A 104 5.04 -0.86 3.19
C THR A 104 6.41 -0.97 2.56
N LYS A 105 7.05 0.16 2.28
CA LYS A 105 8.37 0.19 1.63
C LYS A 105 9.18 1.39 2.07
N GLN A 106 10.48 1.17 2.20
CA GLN A 106 11.47 2.22 2.36
C GLN A 106 12.47 2.11 1.20
N THR A 107 12.72 3.24 0.53
CA THR A 107 13.73 3.37 -0.52
C THR A 107 14.64 4.52 -0.14
N SER A 108 15.88 4.21 0.24
CA SER A 108 16.91 5.19 0.55
C SER A 108 18.07 5.05 -0.43
N GLU A 109 18.70 6.17 -0.80
CA GLU A 109 19.98 6.15 -1.51
C GLU A 109 21.08 5.69 -0.53
N GLY A 110 21.30 4.38 -0.46
CA GLY A 110 22.31 3.74 0.39
C GLY A 110 21.73 2.86 1.51
N ILE A 111 22.51 1.84 1.91
CA ILE A 111 22.24 1.00 3.07
C ILE A 111 22.54 1.84 4.31
N ASN A 112 21.51 2.40 4.92
CA ASN A 112 21.64 3.19 6.14
C ASN A 112 20.83 2.53 7.27
N ASP A 113 21.52 1.79 8.13
CA ASP A 113 20.97 1.16 9.36
C ASP A 113 20.40 2.17 10.38
N ARG A 114 20.44 3.47 10.05
CA ARG A 114 19.91 4.57 10.87
C ARG A 114 18.41 4.79 10.72
N CYS A 115 17.80 4.24 9.66
CA CYS A 115 16.36 4.33 9.41
C CYS A 115 15.78 2.91 9.35
N VAL A 116 15.35 2.42 10.51
CA VAL A 116 14.72 1.12 10.75
C VAL A 116 13.25 1.32 11.06
N ILE A 117 12.38 0.70 10.25
CA ILE A 117 10.93 0.73 10.44
C ILE A 117 10.57 0.09 11.79
N GLY A 118 9.74 0.77 12.57
CA GLY A 118 9.31 0.35 13.91
C GLY A 118 10.16 0.93 15.04
N ASP A 119 11.41 1.32 14.78
CA ASP A 119 12.33 1.86 15.79
C ASP A 119 12.56 3.37 15.61
N THR A 120 13.13 3.75 14.46
CA THR A 120 13.48 5.14 14.14
C THR A 120 12.50 5.81 13.18
N VAL A 121 11.64 5.03 12.55
CA VAL A 121 10.55 5.49 11.68
C VAL A 121 9.28 4.72 12.02
N GLY A 122 8.13 5.38 11.94
CA GLY A 122 6.86 4.69 12.08
C GLY A 122 5.67 5.59 11.84
N VAL A 123 4.49 5.09 12.19
CA VAL A 123 3.25 5.86 12.14
C VAL A 123 2.61 5.92 13.51
N GLN A 124 1.84 6.96 13.75
CA GLN A 124 1.11 7.15 14.99
C GLN A 124 -0.21 7.84 14.71
N ARG A 125 -1.29 7.27 15.22
CA ARG A 125 -2.60 7.92 15.22
C ARG A 125 -2.63 9.01 16.30
N ARG A 126 -3.00 10.23 15.90
CA ARG A 126 -3.21 11.37 16.80
C ARG A 126 -4.57 12.00 16.51
N ARG A 127 -5.48 11.94 17.48
CA ARG A 127 -6.89 12.36 17.33
C ARG A 127 -7.54 11.62 16.14
N ASN A 128 -7.84 12.35 15.07
CA ASN A 128 -8.56 11.84 13.90
C ASN A 128 -7.68 11.68 12.67
N ASP A 129 -6.35 11.75 12.81
CA ASP A 129 -5.45 11.55 11.66
C ASP A 129 -4.22 10.73 12.04
N TRP A 130 -3.57 10.22 11.01
CA TRP A 130 -2.33 9.48 11.13
C TRP A 130 -1.15 10.39 10.80
N PHE A 131 -0.11 10.26 11.59
CA PHE A 131 1.14 10.98 11.41
C PHE A 131 2.25 9.98 11.16
N PHE A 132 3.03 10.21 10.13
CA PHE A 132 4.30 9.56 9.94
C PHE A 132 5.35 10.27 10.77
N TRP A 133 6.15 9.51 11.50
CA TRP A 133 7.19 10.06 12.34
C TRP A 133 8.53 9.43 12.02
N ARG A 134 9.58 10.26 12.13
CA ARG A 134 10.98 9.87 12.03
C ARG A 134 11.73 10.48 13.19
N THR A 135 12.69 9.78 13.77
CA THR A 135 13.64 10.43 14.68
C THR A 135 14.47 11.46 13.89
N VAL A 136 14.98 12.49 14.56
CA VAL A 136 15.77 13.53 13.88
C VAL A 136 16.98 12.94 13.16
N GLU A 137 17.62 11.91 13.72
CA GLU A 137 18.78 11.24 13.12
C GLU A 137 18.42 10.52 11.80
N CYS A 138 17.21 9.96 11.71
CA CYS A 138 16.72 9.41 10.46
C CYS A 138 16.21 10.52 9.53
N ALA A 139 15.59 11.58 10.06
CA ALA A 139 14.93 12.64 9.28
C ALA A 139 15.89 13.46 8.40
N VAL A 140 17.17 13.54 8.78
CA VAL A 140 18.23 14.23 7.99
C VAL A 140 18.68 13.46 6.75
N LEU A 141 18.24 12.21 6.58
CA LEU A 141 18.52 11.41 5.40
C LEU A 141 17.39 11.58 4.37
N GLU A 142 17.75 11.81 3.12
CA GLU A 142 16.78 11.76 2.04
C GLU A 142 16.36 10.30 1.80
N ALA A 143 15.09 10.02 2.05
CA ALA A 143 14.51 8.70 1.87
C ALA A 143 13.04 8.84 1.46
N GLN A 144 12.62 7.88 0.65
CA GLN A 144 11.26 7.75 0.18
C GLN A 144 10.57 6.59 0.91
N PHE A 145 9.40 6.86 1.45
CA PHE A 145 8.59 5.88 2.17
C PHE A 145 7.26 5.70 1.45
N GLU A 146 6.90 4.46 1.21
CA GLU A 146 5.57 4.08 0.75
C GLU A 146 4.74 3.70 1.97
N ILE A 147 3.57 4.33 2.09
CA ILE A 147 2.69 4.19 3.24
C ILE A 147 1.32 3.82 2.70
N HIS A 148 0.74 2.75 3.22
CA HIS A 148 -0.59 2.31 2.84
C HIS A 148 -1.57 2.60 3.97
N CYS A 149 -2.67 3.25 3.62
CA CYS A 149 -3.78 3.57 4.52
C CYS A 149 -4.97 2.67 4.17
N SER A 150 -5.30 1.73 5.06
CA SER A 150 -6.40 0.79 4.87
C SER A 150 -7.59 1.14 5.75
N GLU A 151 -8.79 0.94 5.21
CA GLU A 151 -10.05 1.03 5.96
C GLU A 151 -10.39 -0.28 6.68
N GLU A 152 -9.64 -1.36 6.43
CA GLU A 152 -9.76 -2.65 7.12
C GLU A 152 -8.62 -2.84 8.14
N GLN A 153 -8.95 -3.37 9.32
CA GLN A 153 -7.99 -3.90 10.28
C GLN A 153 -7.20 -5.06 9.69
N GLN A 154 -5.95 -4.81 9.30
CA GLN A 154 -5.01 -5.87 8.97
C GLN A 154 -4.57 -6.57 10.26
N GLU A 155 -4.89 -7.86 10.40
CA GLU A 155 -4.42 -8.68 11.52
C GLU A 155 -2.87 -8.65 11.59
N PRO A 156 -2.29 -8.61 12.80
CA PRO A 156 -0.84 -8.59 12.95
C PRO A 156 -0.23 -9.84 12.28
N PHE A 157 0.79 -9.63 11.45
CA PHE A 157 1.64 -10.73 10.99
C PHE A 157 2.34 -11.33 12.20
N ASP A 158 1.84 -12.45 12.72
CA ASP A 158 2.57 -13.29 13.66
C ASP A 158 3.80 -13.86 12.93
N VAL A 159 4.97 -13.25 13.20
CA VAL A 159 6.26 -13.83 12.84
C VAL A 159 6.57 -14.92 13.87
N ASN A 160 5.88 -16.06 13.79
CA ASN A 160 6.42 -17.32 14.30
C ASN A 160 7.17 -18.00 13.15
N LEU A 161 8.41 -17.54 12.94
CA LEU A 161 9.42 -18.33 12.22
C LEU A 161 9.94 -19.38 13.21
N ASP A 162 9.27 -20.52 13.26
CA ASP A 162 9.84 -21.74 13.83
C ASP A 162 11.04 -22.16 12.98
N PHE A 163 12.22 -21.70 13.39
CA PHE A 163 13.50 -22.22 12.91
C PHE A 163 13.70 -23.59 13.57
N GLU A 164 13.15 -24.63 12.97
CA GLU A 164 13.53 -26.01 13.26
C GLU A 164 14.96 -26.23 12.74
N GLY A 165 15.93 -25.82 13.54
CA GLY A 165 17.34 -26.16 13.37
C GLY A 165 17.50 -27.67 13.54
N SER A 166 17.74 -28.36 12.43
CA SER A 166 18.21 -29.75 12.45
C SER A 166 19.55 -29.82 13.16
N GLY A 167 19.57 -30.58 14.26
CA GLY A 167 20.72 -30.81 15.11
C GLY A 167 21.83 -31.63 14.46
N LEU A 168 22.98 -31.54 15.15
CA LEU A 168 24.19 -32.35 15.04
C LEU A 168 23.95 -33.86 14.96
#